data_AF-A0A497AV27-F1
#
_entry.id   AF-A0A497AV27-F1
#
_cell.length_a   1.000
_cell.length_b   1.000
_cell.length_c   1.000
_cell.angle_alpha   90.00
_cell.angle_beta   90.00
_cell.angle_gamma   90.00
#
_symmetry.space_group_name_H-M   'P 1'
#
loop_
_entity.id
_entity.type
_entity.pdbx_description
1 polymer ?
#
loop_
_entity_poly.entity_id
_entity_poly.type
_entity_poly.pdbx_seq_one_letter_code
_entity_poly.pdbx_strand_id
1 'polypeptide(L)' 'MSIDEISYKKHHKYLTLVLDLERTRVVWVGKGRGKTTLDAFFDEIGEEVAHTIVSIAIDMWDPYIAAIQARAPQAAIVFD' A
#
# COMPACT_ATOMS: atom_id res chain seq x y z
N MET A 1 7.39 1.77 -5.27
CA MET A 1 6.55 0.69 -4.69
C MET A 1 5.19 0.69 -5.38
N SER A 2 4.46 -0.42 -5.39
CA SER A 2 3.07 -0.48 -5.89
C SER A 2 2.15 -1.03 -4.82
N ILE A 3 0.91 -0.57 -4.78
CA ILE A 3 -0.15 -1.13 -3.93
C ILE A 3 -1.35 -1.45 -4.82
N ASP A 4 -1.83 -2.68 -4.71
CA ASP A 4 -2.92 -3.21 -5.53
C ASP A 4 -3.95 -3.95 -4.65
N GLU A 5 -5.18 -4.09 -5.14
CA GLU A 5 -6.23 -4.89 -4.50
C GLU A 5 -6.55 -6.16 -5.29
N ILE A 6 -6.67 -7.29 -4.59
CA ILE A 6 -7.25 -8.50 -5.18
C ILE A 6 -8.53 -8.90 -4.45
N SER A 7 -9.63 -8.94 -5.20
CA SER A 7 -10.88 -9.53 -4.74
C SER A 7 -10.78 -11.06 -4.78
N TYR A 8 -10.95 -11.69 -3.62
CA TYR A 8 -10.88 -13.14 -3.49
C TYR A 8 -12.18 -13.68 -2.91
N LYS A 9 -12.91 -14.47 -3.71
CA LYS A 9 -14.26 -14.99 -3.43
C LYS A 9 -15.36 -13.92 -3.52
N LYS A 10 -16.60 -14.42 -3.58
CA LYS A 10 -17.81 -13.58 -3.53
C LYS A 10 -17.92 -12.85 -2.18
N HIS A 11 -18.63 -11.71 -2.17
CA HIS A 11 -18.98 -10.88 -1.00
C HIS A 11 -17.85 -9.96 -0.47
N HIS A 12 -17.23 -9.15 -1.34
CA HIS A 12 -16.38 -8.02 -0.93
C HIS A 12 -15.20 -8.41 -0.01
N LYS A 13 -14.53 -9.51 -0.35
CA LYS A 13 -13.32 -9.95 0.34
C LYS A 13 -12.12 -9.52 -0.48
N TYR A 14 -11.32 -8.64 0.09
CA TYR A 14 -10.17 -8.04 -0.58
C TYR A 14 -8.89 -8.36 0.17
N LEU A 15 -7.79 -8.48 -0.56
CA LEU A 15 -6.44 -8.39 -0.03
C LEU A 15 -5.78 -7.14 -0.60
N THR A 16 -4.98 -6.48 0.22
CA THR A 16 -4.05 -5.43 -0.20
C THR A 16 -2.70 -6.08 -0.48
N LEU A 17 -2.15 -5.86 -1.65
CA LEU A 17 -0.82 -6.34 -2.06
C LEU A 17 0.13 -5.15 -2.07
N VAL A 18 1.32 -5.31 -1.49
CA VAL A 18 2.39 -4.32 -1.63
C VAL A 18 3.55 -4.95 -2.39
N LEU A 19 3.97 -4.31 -3.47
CA LEU A 19 4.97 -4.82 -4.40
C LEU A 19 6.21 -3.91 -4.45
N ASP A 20 7.37 -4.54 -4.38
CA ASP A 20 8.65 -3.94 -4.74
C ASP A 20 8.80 -4.07 -6.26
N LEU A 21 8.54 -2.96 -6.97
CA LEU A 21 8.59 -2.92 -8.44
C LEU A 21 10.00 -3.07 -8.99
N GLU A 22 11.04 -2.66 -8.26
CA GLU A 22 12.43 -2.81 -8.70
C GLU A 22 12.86 -4.28 -8.65
N ARG A 23 12.46 -4.98 -7.58
CA ARG A 23 12.80 -6.40 -7.37
C ARG A 23 11.74 -7.37 -7.89
N THR A 24 10.66 -6.87 -8.49
CA THR A 24 9.53 -7.64 -9.05
C THR A 24 9.02 -8.71 -8.07
N ARG A 25 8.73 -8.31 -6.83
CA ARG A 25 8.26 -9.25 -5.79
C ARG A 25 7.19 -8.64 -4.90
N VAL A 26 6.29 -9.49 -4.42
CA VAL A 26 5.36 -9.15 -3.34
C VAL A 26 6.16 -9.10 -2.04
N VAL A 27 6.12 -7.95 -1.36
CA VAL A 27 6.80 -7.76 -0.07
C VAL A 27 5.85 -7.85 1.10
N TRP A 28 4.55 -7.65 0.87
CA TRP A 28 3.55 -7.74 1.93
C TRP A 28 2.15 -8.02 1.38
N VAL A 29 1.34 -8.73 2.18
CA VAL A 29 -0.06 -9.04 1.88
C VAL A 29 -0.92 -8.80 3.12
N GLY A 30 -1.89 -7.91 2.99
CA GLY A 30 -2.84 -7.56 4.04
C GLY A 30 -4.23 -8.04 3.73
N LYS A 31 -4.98 -8.43 4.75
CA LYS A 31 -6.42 -8.68 4.59
C LYS A 31 -7.21 -7.39 4.69
N GLY A 32 -8.20 -7.26 3.83
CA GLY A 32 -8.97 -6.04 3.69
C GLY A 32 -8.28 -5.06 2.76
N ARG A 33 -8.89 -3.90 2.66
CA ARG A 33 -8.47 -2.88 1.71
C ARG A 33 -8.41 -1.47 2.34
N GLY A 34 -8.92 -1.28 3.56
CA GLY A 34 -9.03 0.07 4.14
C GLY A 34 -7.68 0.69 4.55
N LYS A 35 -7.74 1.96 4.96
CA LYS A 35 -6.60 2.71 5.51
C LYS A 35 -5.87 1.92 6.60
N THR A 36 -6.62 1.29 7.50
CA THR A 36 -6.06 0.50 8.61
C THR A 36 -5.27 -0.72 8.16
N THR A 37 -5.62 -1.30 7.00
CA THR A 37 -4.84 -2.39 6.40
C THR A 37 -3.49 -1.88 5.97
N LEU A 38 -3.44 -0.72 5.30
CA LEU A 38 -2.18 -0.15 4.83
C LEU A 38 -1.35 0.48 5.98
N ASP A 39 -2.01 1.03 7.01
CA ASP A 39 -1.33 1.48 8.23
C ASP A 39 -0.56 0.33 8.88
N ALA A 40 -1.12 -0.88 8.92
CA ALA A 40 -0.44 -2.06 9.47
C ALA A 40 0.84 -2.42 8.71
N PHE A 41 0.85 -2.26 7.38
CA PHE A 41 2.08 -2.41 6.60
C PHE A 41 3.13 -1.37 7.02
N PHE A 42 2.73 -0.10 7.17
CA PHE A 42 3.64 0.97 7.60
C PHE A 42 4.15 0.78 9.04
N ASP A 43 3.35 0.19 9.92
CA ASP A 43 3.77 -0.17 11.27
C ASP A 43 4.79 -1.30 11.27
N GLU A 44 4.68 -2.26 10.35
CA GLU A 44 5.59 -3.41 10.24
C GLU A 44 6.97 -3.01 9.69
N ILE A 45 7.03 -2.14 8.68
CA ILE A 45 8.31 -1.67 8.12
C ILE A 45 8.96 -0.57 8.96
N GLY A 46 8.18 0.15 9.77
CA GLY A 46 8.63 1.28 10.58
C GLY A 46 8.85 2.58 9.81
N GLU A 47 8.92 3.69 10.55
CA GLU A 47 9.02 5.05 9.99
C GLU A 47 10.29 5.27 9.16
N GLU A 48 11.44 4.75 9.63
CA GLU A 48 12.72 4.89 8.91
C GLU A 48 12.63 4.31 7.50
N VAL A 49 12.10 3.09 7.35
CA VAL A 49 11.94 2.44 6.04
C VAL A 49 10.86 3.14 5.23
N ALA A 50 9.73 3.50 5.85
CA ALA A 50 8.66 4.24 5.17
C ALA A 50 9.16 5.55 4.54
N HIS A 51 10.08 6.26 5.22
CA HIS A 51 10.67 7.51 4.73
C HIS A 51 11.66 7.32 3.57
N THR A 52 12.15 6.11 3.34
CA THR A 52 12.97 5.80 2.15
C THR A 52 12.13 5.61 0.88
N ILE A 53 10.81 5.47 1.01
CA ILE A 53 9.92 5.26 -0.14
C ILE A 53 9.72 6.59 -0.84
N VAL A 54 10.16 6.67 -2.11
CA VAL A 54 10.11 7.89 -2.93
C VAL A 54 8.86 7.95 -3.80
N SER A 55 8.32 6.81 -4.23
CA SER A 55 7.10 6.76 -5.04
C SER A 55 6.27 5.52 -4.74
N ILE A 56 4.96 5.68 -4.78
CA ILE A 56 3.97 4.63 -4.57
C ILE A 56 2.93 4.72 -5.70
N ALA A 57 2.88 3.69 -6.54
CA ALA A 57 1.84 3.50 -7.55
C ALA A 57 0.60 2.88 -6.91
N ILE A 58 -0.57 3.49 -7.06
CA ILE A 58 -1.84 3.03 -6.52
C ILE A 58 -3.00 3.34 -7.47
N ASP A 59 -4.08 2.58 -7.33
CA ASP A 59 -5.40 2.99 -7.83
C ASP A 59 -5.90 4.28 -7.14
N MET A 60 -6.80 5.01 -7.80
CA MET A 60 -7.44 6.22 -7.27
C MET A 60 -8.41 5.91 -6.11
N TRP A 61 -7.86 5.53 -4.97
CA TRP A 61 -8.65 5.12 -3.82
C TRP A 61 -8.29 5.84 -2.52
N ASP A 62 -9.25 6.63 -2.03
CA ASP A 62 -9.08 7.55 -0.90
C ASP A 62 -8.43 6.95 0.36
N PRO A 63 -8.74 5.71 0.80
CA PRO A 63 -8.12 5.14 1.99
C PRO A 63 -6.61 4.92 1.84
N TYR A 64 -6.14 4.57 0.63
CA TYR A 64 -4.70 4.42 0.36
C TYR A 64 -4.01 5.77 0.29
N ILE A 65 -4.61 6.74 -0.40
CA ILE A 65 -4.10 8.13 -0.44
C ILE A 65 -3.93 8.66 0.99
N ALA A 66 -4.95 8.50 1.84
CA ALA A 66 -4.92 8.97 3.22
C ALA A 66 -3.85 8.26 4.08
N ALA A 67 -3.65 6.95 3.89
CA ALA A 67 -2.60 6.22 4.59
C ALA A 67 -1.19 6.67 4.14
N ILE A 68 -0.97 6.81 2.83
CA ILE A 68 0.31 7.26 2.27
C ILE A 68 0.63 8.67 2.72
N GLN A 69 -0.31 9.60 2.64
CA GLN A 69 -0.12 10.97 3.11
C GLN A 69 0.20 11.03 4.62
N ALA A 70 -0.33 10.11 5.42
CA ALA A 70 -0.06 10.06 6.85
C ALA A 70 1.28 9.40 7.21
N ARG A 71 1.73 8.40 6.43
CA ARG A 71 2.85 7.51 6.81
C ARG A 71 4.09 7.64 5.93
N ALA A 72 3.94 8.17 4.74
CA ALA A 72 5.01 8.42 3.77
C ALA A 72 4.71 9.71 2.98
N PRO A 73 4.55 10.87 3.64
CA PRO A 73 4.17 12.13 2.99
C PRO A 73 5.19 12.61 1.94
N GLN A 74 6.43 12.16 2.03
CA GLN A 74 7.48 12.46 1.05
C GLN A 74 7.33 11.65 -0.26
N ALA A 75 6.56 10.56 -0.25
CA ALA A 75 6.40 9.70 -1.41
C ALA A 75 5.46 10.33 -2.44
N ALA A 76 5.88 10.35 -3.71
CA ALA A 76 5.02 10.72 -4.82
C ALA A 76 3.96 9.64 -5.05
N ILE A 77 2.69 10.03 -5.00
CA ILE A 77 1.57 9.18 -5.40
C ILE A 77 1.51 9.20 -6.94
N VAL A 78 1.64 8.02 -7.53
CA VAL A 78 1.49 7.79 -8.97
C VAL A 78 0.21 6.98 -9.15
N PHE A 79 -0.66 7.40 -10.06
CA PHE A 79 -1.83 6.61 -10.43
C PHE A 79 -1.46 5.70 -11.60
N ASP A 80 -1.78 4.41 -11.49
CA ASP A 80 -1.60 3.42 -12.54
C ASP A 80 -2.79 3.35 -13.53
#